data_AF-A0A7W3UXY7-F1
#
_entry.id   AF-A0A7W3UXY7-F1
#
_cell.length_a   1.000
_cell.length_b   1.000
_cell.length_c   1.000
_cell.angle_alpha   90.00
_cell.angle_beta   90.00
_cell.angle_gamma   90.00
#
_symmetry.space_group_name_H-M   'P 1'
#
loop_
_entity.id
_entity.type
_entity.pdbx_description
1 polymer ?
#
loop_
_entity_poly.entity_id
_entity_poly.type
_entity_poly.pdbx_seq_one_letter_code
_entity_poly.pdbx_strand_id
1 'polypeptide(L)'
;MLIKATQSLLASLVLLAASAAQAAAPVRIDGTTDENARQSFAQMTAAASPEQGMALQMAVFAIALDGVGSAHEVVARPELQNPSIGLIKDRVHGMSADEFIALAQKSSVQLSIER
;
A
#
# COMPACT_ATOMS: atom_id res chain seq x y z
N MET A 1 -24.05 -52.31 41.78
CA MET A 1 -24.63 -51.87 40.49
C MET A 1 -24.78 -50.35 40.54
N LEU A 2 -24.47 -49.67 39.41
CA LEU A 2 -24.49 -48.20 39.12
C LEU A 2 -23.34 -47.36 39.72
N ILE A 3 -22.25 -47.01 39.02
CA ILE A 3 -21.99 -46.19 37.79
C ILE A 3 -21.82 -44.67 38.07
N LYS A 4 -20.55 -44.23 37.99
CA LYS A 4 -19.95 -42.96 37.51
C LYS A 4 -20.52 -41.59 37.93
N ALA A 5 -19.61 -40.72 38.39
CA ALA A 5 -19.31 -39.46 37.69
C ALA A 5 -17.99 -38.84 38.18
N THR A 6 -16.93 -39.11 37.42
CA THR A 6 -15.67 -38.35 37.37
C THR A 6 -15.90 -36.95 36.79
N GLN A 7 -15.43 -35.91 37.46
CA GLN A 7 -15.16 -34.58 36.88
C GLN A 7 -13.70 -34.25 37.26
N SER A 8 -12.71 -34.37 36.37
CA SER A 8 -12.41 -33.48 35.22
C SER A 8 -12.33 -32.02 35.66
N LEU A 9 -11.28 -31.24 35.39
CA LEU A 9 -10.07 -31.44 34.61
C LEU A 9 -9.19 -30.20 34.85
N LEU A 10 -7.87 -30.40 34.99
CA LEU A 10 -6.79 -29.51 34.51
C LEU A 10 -6.93 -27.98 34.73
N ALA A 11 -6.32 -27.53 35.82
CA ALA A 11 -5.97 -26.13 36.06
C ALA A 11 -5.01 -25.60 34.98
N SER A 12 -5.52 -24.68 34.18
CA SER A 12 -4.93 -23.38 33.81
C SER A 12 -3.40 -23.29 33.76
N LEU A 13 -2.81 -23.63 32.60
CA LEU A 13 -1.48 -23.18 32.19
C LEU A 13 -1.58 -22.68 30.74
N VAL A 14 -2.29 -21.57 30.55
CA VAL A 14 -2.23 -20.79 29.31
C VAL A 14 -1.03 -19.84 29.44
N LEU A 15 0.18 -20.32 29.12
CA LEU A 15 1.27 -19.43 28.76
C LEU A 15 0.99 -18.92 27.35
N LEU A 16 0.27 -17.80 27.27
CA LEU A 16 0.13 -17.03 26.05
C LEU A 16 1.50 -16.38 25.76
N ALA A 17 2.29 -17.04 24.91
CA ALA A 17 3.49 -16.45 24.35
C ALA A 17 3.09 -15.19 23.57
N ALA A 18 3.25 -14.03 24.20
CA ALA A 18 3.25 -12.75 23.54
C ALA A 18 4.50 -12.67 22.66
N SER A 19 4.48 -13.36 21.51
CA SER A 19 5.40 -13.08 20.42
C SER A 19 5.10 -11.67 19.94
N ALA A 20 5.77 -10.69 20.53
CA ALA A 20 5.92 -9.37 19.96
C ALA A 20 6.66 -9.55 18.63
N ALA A 21 5.91 -9.79 17.56
CA ALA A 21 6.40 -9.61 16.22
C ALA A 21 6.79 -8.14 16.12
N GLN A 22 8.10 -7.88 16.21
CA GLN A 22 8.65 -6.57 15.91
C GLN A 22 8.37 -6.34 14.42
N ALA A 23 7.22 -5.76 14.09
CA ALA A 23 6.85 -5.45 12.73
C ALA A 23 7.94 -4.52 12.18
N ALA A 24 8.65 -4.96 11.14
CA ALA A 24 9.61 -4.12 10.46
C ALA A 24 8.93 -2.80 10.08
N ALA A 25 9.65 -1.68 10.23
CA ALA A 25 9.09 -0.39 9.88
C ALA A 25 8.59 -0.42 8.43
N PRO A 26 7.38 0.10 8.14
CA PRO A 26 6.84 0.06 6.79
C PRO A 26 7.73 0.85 5.84
N VAL A 27 7.95 0.32 4.63
CA VAL A 27 8.65 1.03 3.55
C VAL A 27 7.87 2.31 3.24
N ARG A 28 8.59 3.44 3.12
CA ARG A 28 8.03 4.75 2.83
C ARG A 28 8.65 5.32 1.56
N ILE A 29 7.87 6.10 0.81
CA ILE A 29 8.38 6.80 -0.37
C ILE A 29 9.36 7.89 0.07
N ASP A 30 10.56 7.88 -0.49
CA ASP A 30 11.54 8.97 -0.37
C ASP A 30 11.49 9.86 -1.62
N GLY A 31 10.64 10.88 -1.56
CA GLY A 31 10.54 11.90 -2.61
C GLY A 31 11.64 12.99 -2.65
N THR A 32 12.76 12.88 -1.92
CA THR A 32 13.79 13.94 -1.91
C THR A 32 14.47 14.15 -3.26
N THR A 33 14.57 13.11 -4.07
CA THR A 33 15.03 13.16 -5.46
C THR A 33 14.19 12.20 -6.31
N ASP A 34 14.21 12.37 -7.63
CA ASP A 34 13.53 11.44 -8.55
C ASP A 34 14.07 10.01 -8.41
N GLU A 35 15.39 9.87 -8.21
CA GLU A 35 16.02 8.56 -8.06
C GLU A 35 15.65 7.92 -6.71
N ASN A 36 15.63 8.68 -5.62
CA ASN A 36 15.18 8.17 -4.33
C ASN A 36 13.71 7.74 -4.37
N ALA A 37 12.86 8.49 -5.08
CA ALA A 37 11.44 8.16 -5.23
C ALA A 37 11.28 6.85 -5.99
N ARG A 38 12.05 6.68 -7.08
CA ARG A 38 12.06 5.46 -7.88
C ARG A 38 12.56 4.25 -7.09
N GLN A 39 13.65 4.41 -6.33
CA GLN A 39 14.22 3.32 -5.54
C GLN A 39 13.31 2.90 -4.38
N SER A 40 12.79 3.87 -3.61
CA SER A 40 11.88 3.59 -2.50
C SER A 40 10.54 3.01 -2.97
N PHE A 41 10.00 3.47 -4.09
CA PHE A 41 8.82 2.86 -4.71
C PHE A 41 9.09 1.42 -5.19
N ALA A 42 10.24 1.18 -5.83
CA ALA A 42 10.62 -0.18 -6.21
C ALA A 42 10.71 -1.11 -4.99
N GLN A 43 11.33 -0.66 -3.89
CA GLN A 43 11.36 -1.42 -2.63
C GLN A 43 9.96 -1.67 -2.07
N MET A 44 9.08 -0.67 -2.10
CA MET A 44 7.69 -0.80 -1.66
C MET A 44 6.93 -1.85 -2.48
N THR A 45 7.06 -1.82 -3.81
CA THR A 45 6.41 -2.81 -4.69
C THR A 45 7.02 -4.21 -4.55
N ALA A 46 8.32 -4.34 -4.31
CA ALA A 46 8.98 -5.63 -4.10
C ALA A 46 8.56 -6.29 -2.77
N ALA A 47 8.21 -5.48 -1.76
CA ALA A 47 7.69 -5.96 -0.48
C ALA A 47 6.17 -6.23 -0.51
N ALA A 48 5.47 -5.79 -1.55
CA ALA A 48 4.02 -5.90 -1.67
C ALA A 48 3.56 -7.28 -2.15
N SER A 49 2.33 -7.65 -1.79
CA SER A 49 1.65 -8.77 -2.47
C SER A 49 1.37 -8.41 -3.94
N PRO A 50 1.11 -9.38 -4.84
CA PRO A 50 0.79 -9.08 -6.24
C PRO A 50 -0.38 -8.10 -6.42
N GLU A 51 -1.45 -8.29 -5.64
CA GLU A 51 -2.62 -7.39 -5.63
C GLU A 51 -2.25 -5.98 -5.18
N GLN A 52 -1.48 -5.86 -4.09
CA GLN A 52 -1.05 -4.56 -3.57
C GLN A 52 -0.05 -3.89 -4.52
N GLY A 53 0.81 -4.65 -5.20
CA GLY A 53 1.73 -4.16 -6.23
C GLY A 53 0.99 -3.57 -7.43
N MET A 54 -0.10 -4.20 -7.87
CA MET A 54 -0.98 -3.63 -8.89
C MET A 54 -1.67 -2.36 -8.38
N ALA A 55 -2.21 -2.37 -7.16
CA ALA A 55 -2.82 -1.18 -6.55
C ALA A 55 -1.85 0.01 -6.45
N LEU A 56 -0.59 -0.25 -6.10
CA LEU A 56 0.48 0.75 -6.06
C LEU A 56 0.79 1.34 -7.45
N GLN A 57 0.82 0.52 -8.49
CA GLN A 57 1.00 1.01 -9.86
C GLN A 57 -0.18 1.90 -10.28
N MET A 58 -1.42 1.43 -10.05
CA MET A 58 -2.62 2.21 -10.35
C MET A 58 -2.68 3.52 -9.55
N ALA A 59 -2.17 3.52 -8.32
CA ALA A 59 -2.07 4.73 -7.50
C ALA A 59 -1.20 5.81 -8.16
N VAL A 60 -0.08 5.43 -8.80
CA VAL A 60 0.76 6.37 -9.56
C VAL A 60 -0.05 7.04 -10.67
N PHE A 61 -0.79 6.25 -11.46
CA PHE A 61 -1.63 6.79 -12.54
C PHE A 61 -2.73 7.71 -12.02
N ALA A 62 -3.50 7.24 -11.03
CA ALA A 62 -4.62 7.97 -10.47
C ALA A 62 -4.17 9.32 -9.90
N ILE A 63 -3.05 9.36 -9.17
CA ILE A 63 -2.53 10.59 -8.56
C ILE A 63 -1.91 11.51 -9.62
N ALA A 64 -1.19 10.97 -10.61
CA ALA A 64 -0.60 11.78 -11.67
C ALA A 64 -1.66 12.48 -12.54
N LEU A 65 -2.79 11.81 -12.77
CA LEU A 65 -3.91 12.33 -13.57
C LEU A 65 -4.95 13.08 -12.74
N ASP A 66 -4.78 13.14 -11.43
CA ASP A 66 -5.68 13.84 -10.52
C ASP A 66 -5.74 15.33 -10.87
N GLY A 67 -6.96 15.83 -11.11
CA GLY A 67 -7.20 17.22 -11.52
C GLY A 67 -6.98 17.51 -13.01
N VAL A 68 -6.59 16.53 -13.83
CA VAL A 68 -6.49 16.72 -15.29
C VAL A 68 -7.89 16.81 -15.90
N GLY A 69 -8.17 17.92 -16.58
CA GLY A 69 -9.54 18.24 -17.02
C GLY A 69 -9.94 17.64 -18.36
N SER A 70 -8.99 17.19 -19.17
CA SER A 70 -9.28 16.62 -20.50
C SER A 70 -8.14 15.77 -21.07
N ALA A 71 -8.46 14.91 -22.04
CA ALA A 71 -7.45 14.16 -22.79
C ALA A 71 -6.50 15.06 -23.60
N HIS A 72 -6.97 16.22 -24.06
CA HIS A 72 -6.11 17.19 -24.74
C HIS A 72 -4.99 17.71 -23.83
N GLU A 73 -5.30 17.92 -22.54
CA GLU A 73 -4.30 18.33 -21.54
C GLU A 73 -3.23 17.24 -21.35
N VAL A 74 -3.62 15.95 -21.32
CA VAL A 74 -2.67 14.82 -21.28
C VAL A 74 -1.76 14.81 -22.51
N VAL A 75 -2.31 15.06 -23.70
CA VAL A 75 -1.50 15.12 -24.93
C VAL A 75 -0.53 16.31 -24.91
N ALA A 76 -0.96 17.45 -24.38
CA ALA A 76 -0.14 18.65 -24.26
C ALA A 76 0.96 18.55 -23.19
N ARG A 77 0.88 17.56 -22.29
CA ARG A 77 1.80 17.33 -21.17
C ARG A 77 2.40 15.92 -21.26
N PRO A 78 3.51 15.74 -22.01
CA PRO A 78 4.09 14.43 -22.28
C PRO A 78 4.38 13.59 -21.02
N GLU A 79 4.69 14.25 -19.90
CA GLU A 79 4.92 13.59 -18.61
C GLU A 79 3.68 12.86 -18.05
N LEU A 80 2.47 13.24 -18.46
CA LEU A 80 1.21 12.57 -18.09
C LEU A 80 0.91 11.34 -18.95
N GLN A 81 1.58 11.19 -20.09
CA GLN A 81 1.37 10.04 -21.00
C GLN A 81 2.07 8.78 -20.51
N ASN A 82 3.15 8.95 -19.74
CA ASN A 82 3.84 7.88 -19.03
C ASN A 82 4.08 8.29 -17.57
N PRO A 83 3.03 8.29 -16.73
CA PRO A 83 3.13 8.65 -15.33
C PRO A 83 4.18 7.84 -14.59
N SER A 84 4.95 8.51 -13.74
CA SER A 84 5.95 7.87 -12.90
C SER A 84 5.88 8.41 -11.48
N ILE A 85 6.45 7.67 -10.53
CA ILE A 85 6.54 8.13 -9.14
C ILE A 85 7.31 9.46 -9.04
N GLY A 86 8.28 9.73 -9.92
CA GLY A 86 9.04 10.99 -9.95
C GLY A 86 8.16 12.21 -10.20
N LEU A 87 7.11 12.06 -11.00
CA LEU A 87 6.13 13.13 -11.28
C LEU A 87 5.32 13.53 -10.04
N ILE A 88 5.05 12.56 -9.16
CA ILE A 88 4.17 12.75 -7.99
C ILE A 88 4.93 12.73 -6.66
N LYS A 89 6.27 12.61 -6.67
CA LYS A 89 7.11 12.35 -5.50
C LYS A 89 6.89 13.32 -4.34
N ASP A 90 6.68 14.60 -4.63
CA ASP A 90 6.50 15.64 -3.62
C ASP A 90 5.16 15.49 -2.89
N ARG A 91 4.14 14.96 -3.59
CA ARG A 91 2.80 14.71 -3.03
C ARG A 91 2.76 13.47 -2.15
N VAL A 92 3.69 12.53 -2.36
CA VAL A 92 3.67 11.21 -1.72
C VAL A 92 4.87 10.96 -0.80
N HIS A 93 5.77 11.94 -0.65
CA HIS A 93 6.94 11.84 0.20
C HIS A 93 6.54 11.45 1.64
N GLY A 94 7.20 10.42 2.17
CA GLY A 94 6.96 9.88 3.52
C GLY A 94 5.77 8.91 3.62
N MET A 95 4.97 8.74 2.56
CA MET A 95 3.80 7.83 2.61
C MET A 95 4.23 6.37 2.59
N SER A 96 3.56 5.57 3.41
CA SER A 96 3.53 4.11 3.32
C SER A 96 2.64 3.64 2.16
N ALA A 97 2.66 2.34 1.85
CA ALA A 97 1.84 1.76 0.79
C ALA A 97 0.34 2.03 0.99
N ASP A 98 -0.17 1.84 2.21
CA ASP A 98 -1.59 2.02 2.51
C ASP A 98 -2.02 3.49 2.40
N GLU A 99 -1.19 4.42 2.89
CA GLU A 99 -1.41 5.86 2.76
C GLU A 99 -1.41 6.29 1.28
N PHE A 100 -0.49 5.73 0.49
CA PHE A 100 -0.39 6.03 -0.93
C PHE A 100 -1.60 5.53 -1.72
N ILE A 101 -2.06 4.29 -1.47
CA ILE A 101 -3.28 3.74 -2.09
C ILE A 101 -4.52 4.50 -1.63
N ALA A 102 -4.61 4.86 -0.35
CA ALA A 102 -5.73 5.63 0.19
C ALA A 102 -5.79 7.05 -0.41
N LEU A 103 -4.65 7.66 -0.72
CA LEU A 103 -4.61 8.93 -1.46
C LEU A 103 -5.17 8.76 -2.88
N ALA A 104 -4.78 7.72 -3.59
CA ALA A 104 -5.24 7.46 -4.95
C ALA A 104 -6.77 7.25 -5.03
N GLN A 105 -7.36 6.60 -4.02
CA GLN A 105 -8.82 6.42 -3.93
C GLN A 105 -9.61 7.74 -3.81
N LYS A 106 -8.95 8.83 -3.41
CA LYS A 106 -9.55 10.17 -3.32
C LYS A 106 -9.40 10.97 -4.61
N SER A 107 -8.62 10.48 -5.58
CA SER A 107 -8.42 11.19 -6.83
C SER A 107 -9.71 11.26 -7.66
N SER A 108 -9.80 12.24 -8.54
CA SER A 108 -10.92 12.33 -9.50
C SER A 108 -10.94 11.17 -10.50
N VAL A 109 -9.84 10.43 -10.62
CA VAL A 109 -9.66 9.32 -11.55
C VAL A 109 -9.85 8.01 -10.79
N GLN A 110 -11.08 7.49 -10.78
CA GLN A 110 -11.37 6.19 -10.18
C GLN A 110 -10.94 5.07 -11.12
N LEU A 111 -9.85 4.39 -10.76
CA LEU A 111 -9.40 3.19 -11.47
C LEU A 111 -9.90 1.96 -10.71
N SER A 112 -10.95 1.33 -11.22
CA SER A 112 -11.48 0.08 -10.66
C SER A 112 -10.49 -1.06 -10.90
N ILE A 113 -10.07 -1.71 -9.83
CA ILE A 113 -9.33 -2.98 -9.91
C ILE A 113 -10.39 -4.08 -9.77
N GLU A 114 -10.85 -4.64 -10.89
CA GLU A 114 -11.69 -5.84 -10.85
C GLU A 114 -10.86 -7.00 -10.30
N ARG A 115 -11.39 -7.67 -9.26
CA ARG A 115 -10.76 -8.81 -8.58
C ARG A 115 -11.08 -10.13 -9.26
#